data_AF-A0A9W8LUQ0-F1
#
_entry.id   AF-A0A9W8LUQ0-F1
#
_cell.length_a   1.000
_cell.length_b   1.000
_cell.length_c   1.000
_cell.angle_alpha   90.00
_cell.angle_beta   90.00
_cell.angle_gamma   90.00
#
_symmetry.space_group_name_H-M   'P 1'
#
loop_
_entity.id
_entity.type
_entity.pdbx_description
1 polymer ?
#
loop_
_entity_poly.entity_id
_entity_poly.type
_entity_poly.pdbx_seq_one_letter_code
_entity_poly.pdbx_strand_id
1 'polypeptide(L)' 'MSGNQLIREFKLVVVGGGGVGKSALTIQFIQSHFVDEYDPTIEDSYRKQCTIDNETAMLDVLDTAGQEEY' A
#
# COMPACT_ATOMS: atom_id res chain seq x y z
N MET A 1 -30.97 5.75 13.50
CA MET A 1 -30.69 4.76 12.45
C MET A 1 -29.38 5.18 11.78
N SER A 2 -28.24 4.63 12.19
CA SER A 2 -27.00 4.87 11.45
C SER A 2 -27.06 4.02 10.18
N GLY A 3 -27.40 4.66 9.06
CA GLY A 3 -27.35 4.01 7.76
C GLY A 3 -25.98 3.39 7.55
N ASN A 4 -25.94 2.22 6.91
CA ASN A 4 -24.71 1.53 6.58
C ASN A 4 -23.88 2.44 5.66
N GLN A 5 -22.93 3.18 6.25
CA GLN A 5 -22.15 4.16 5.51
C GLN A 5 -21.13 3.39 4.68
N LEU A 6 -21.33 3.36 3.36
CA LEU A 6 -20.38 2.77 2.42
C LEU A 6 -19.03 3.48 2.59
N ILE A 7 -18.03 2.75 3.10
CA ILE A 7 -16.66 3.23 3.15
C ILE A 7 -16.12 3.22 1.72
N ARG A 8 -15.66 4.37 1.24
CA ARG A 8 -15.06 4.48 -0.10
C ARG A 8 -13.76 3.67 -0.14
N GLU A 9 -13.61 2.77 -1.11
CA GLU A 9 -12.41 1.98 -1.33
C GLU A 9 -11.61 2.52 -2.52
N PHE A 10 -10.31 2.73 -2.32
CA PHE A 10 -9.37 3.09 -3.37
C PHE A 10 -8.38 1.94 -3.58
N LYS A 11 -8.26 1.47 -4.82
CA LYS A 11 -7.31 0.43 -5.20
C LYS A 11 -6.06 1.09 -5.78
N LEU A 12 -4.92 0.78 -5.20
CA LEU A 12 -3.62 1.36 -5.51
C LEU A 12 -2.66 0.24 -5.90
N VAL A 13 -1.86 0.47 -6.94
CA VAL A 13 -0.78 -0.44 -7.35
C VAL A 13 0.53 0.34 -7.34
N VAL A 14 1.54 -0.20 -6.65
CA VAL A 14 2.86 0.42 -6.54
C VAL A 14 3.80 -0.27 -7.52
N VAL A 15 4.33 0.50 -8.49
CA VAL A 15 5.18 -0.01 -9.58
C VAL A 15 6.51 0.74 -9.65
N GLY A 16 7.53 0.09 -10.20
CA GLY A 16 8.89 0.63 -10.34
C GLY A 16 9.95 -0.46 -10.32
N GLY A 17 11.18 -0.12 -10.71
CA GLY A 17 12.30 -1.07 -10.83
C GLY A 17 12.65 -1.82 -9.54
N GLY A 18 13.50 -2.84 -9.66
CA GLY A 18 14.09 -3.53 -8.50
C GLY A 18 14.84 -2.57 -7.57
N GLY A 19 14.76 -2.77 -6.26
CA GLY A 19 15.54 -2.00 -5.29
C GLY A 19 15.17 -0.51 -5.09
N VAL A 20 14.20 0.05 -5.80
CA VAL A 20 13.84 1.49 -5.70
C VAL A 20 13.09 1.88 -4.41
N GLY A 21 12.80 0.92 -3.53
CA GLY A 21 12.17 1.19 -2.23
C GLY A 21 10.64 1.18 -2.20
N LYS A 22 9.97 0.51 -3.16
CA LYS A 22 8.50 0.37 -3.20
C LYS A 22 7.93 -0.18 -1.90
N SER A 23 8.44 -1.34 -1.48
CA SER A 23 8.02 -2.03 -0.27
C SER A 23 8.33 -1.25 0.99
N ALA A 24 9.51 -0.60 1.04
CA ALA A 24 9.87 0.27 2.16
C ALA A 24 8.88 1.44 2.31
N LEU A 25 8.48 2.08 1.21
CA LEU A 25 7.48 3.15 1.21
C LEU A 25 6.09 2.63 1.60
N THR A 26 5.66 1.51 1.03
CA THR A 26 4.36 0.89 1.30
C THR A 26 4.25 0.49 2.78
N ILE A 27 5.25 -0.19 3.33
CA ILE A 27 5.25 -0.66 4.71
C ILE A 27 5.35 0.50 5.68
N GLN A 28 6.22 1.49 5.43
CA GLN A 28 6.31 2.70 6.24
C GLN A 28 4.96 3.43 6.28
N PHE A 29 4.31 3.61 5.12
CA PHE A 29 3.03 4.28 5.06
C PHE A 29 1.95 3.50 5.83
N ILE A 30 1.93 2.17 5.72
CA ILE A 30 0.85 1.36 6.27
C ILE A 30 1.03 1.10 7.77
N GLN A 31 2.21 0.64 8.16
CA GLN A 31 2.53 0.14 9.50
C GLN A 31 3.24 1.18 10.38
N SER A 32 3.63 2.34 9.83
CA SER A 32 4.47 3.34 10.53
C SER A 32 5.79 2.75 11.04
N HIS A 33 6.31 1.76 10.31
CA HIS A 33 7.55 1.07 10.61
C HIS A 33 8.41 1.01 9.35
N PHE A 34 9.69 1.32 9.50
CA PHE A 34 10.66 1.24 8.42
C PHE A 34 11.34 -0.13 8.48
N VAL A 35 11.42 -0.81 7.34
CA VAL A 35 12.01 -2.14 7.25
C VAL A 35 13.51 -2.02 7.11
N ASP A 36 14.25 -2.61 8.04
CA ASP A 36 15.72 -2.55 8.07
C ASP A 36 16.38 -3.59 7.13
N GLU A 37 15.67 -4.67 6.78
CA GLU A 37 16.16 -5.75 5.93
C GLU A 37 15.41 -5.80 4.59
N TYR A 38 16.15 -5.99 3.50
CA TYR A 38 15.57 -6.11 2.16
C TYR A 38 15.26 -7.58 1.84
N ASP A 39 13.98 -7.90 1.76
CA ASP A 39 13.47 -9.14 1.15
C ASP A 39 12.79 -8.78 -0.18
N PRO A 40 13.25 -9.29 -1.35
CA PRO A 40 12.62 -9.01 -2.63
C PRO A 40 11.14 -9.42 -2.64
N THR A 41 10.24 -8.43 -2.73
CA THR A 41 8.81 -8.69 -2.86
C THR A 41 8.48 -9.38 -4.18
N ILE A 42 7.62 -10.40 -4.14
CA ILE A 42 6.98 -11.00 -5.31
C ILE A 42 5.69 -10.21 -5.62
N GLU A 43 4.76 -10.23 -4.67
CA GLU A 43 3.54 -9.42 -4.65
C GLU A 43 2.98 -9.45 -3.22
N ASP A 44 2.65 -8.29 -2.66
CA ASP A 44 2.02 -8.17 -1.35
C ASP A 44 0.79 -7.26 -1.40
N SER A 45 -0.26 -7.61 -0.65
CA SER A 45 -1.48 -6.82 -0.55
C SER A 45 -1.68 -6.32 0.88
N TYR A 46 -1.97 -5.04 1.00
CA TYR A 46 -2.16 -4.37 2.27
C TYR A 46 -3.43 -3.54 2.28
N ARG A 47 -4.08 -3.46 3.45
CA ARG A 47 -5.26 -2.63 3.66
C ARG A 47 -5.05 -1.64 4.79
N LYS A 48 -5.45 -0.38 4.56
CA LYS A 48 -5.37 0.70 5.56
C LYS A 48 -6.59 1.59 5.50
N GLN A 49 -7.27 1.75 6.65
CA GLN A 49 -8.21 2.86 6.81
C GLN A 49 -7.45 4.16 7.06
N CYS A 50 -7.82 5.22 6.35
CA CYS A 50 -7.28 6.56 6.54
C CYS A 50 -8.35 7.62 6.29
N THR A 51 -8.02 8.87 6.62
CA THR A 51 -8.86 10.02 6.32
C THR A 51 -8.39 10.68 5.03
N ILE A 52 -9.28 10.80 4.04
CA ILE A 52 -9.06 11.50 2.77
C ILE A 52 -10.19 12.49 2.62
N ASP A 53 -9.87 13.78 2.44
CA ASP A 53 -10.86 14.85 2.30
C ASP A 53 -11.91 14.90 3.43
N ASN A 54 -11.48 14.62 4.67
CA ASN A 54 -12.30 14.51 5.87
C ASN A 54 -13.30 13.33 5.89
N GLU A 55 -13.19 12.38 4.96
CA GLU A 55 -13.98 11.14 4.93
C GLU A 55 -13.10 9.93 5.28
N THR A 56 -13.67 8.96 6.01
CA THR A 56 -13.02 7.66 6.21
C THR A 56 -13.02 6.88 4.90
N ALA A 57 -11.83 6.47 4.45
CA ALA A 57 -11.64 5.67 3.25
C ALA A 57 -10.81 4.42 3.56
N MET A 58 -11.01 3.37 2.77
CA MET A 58 -10.17 2.18 2.73
C MET A 58 -9.20 2.27 1.56
N LEU A 59 -7.91 2.11 1.83
CA LEU A 59 -6.89 1.90 0.81
C LEU A 59 -6.62 0.41 0.70
N ASP A 60 -6.69 -0.12 -0.52
CA ASP A 60 -6.30 -1.47 -0.89
C ASP A 60 -5.06 -1.36 -1.80
N VAL A 61 -3.89 -1.65 -1.24
CA VAL A 61 -2.58 -1.40 -1.87
C VAL A 61 -1.99 -2.73 -2.30
N LEU A 62 -1.65 -2.82 -3.58
CA LEU A 62 -0.88 -3.91 -4.16
C LEU A 62 0.57 -3.43 -4.37
N ASP A 63 1.50 -3.98 -3.60
CA ASP A 63 2.93 -3.81 -3.79
C ASP A 63 3.47 -4.92 -4.71
N THR A 64 4.16 -4.55 -5.78
CA THR A 64 4.60 -5.52 -6.81
C THR A 64 6.10 -5.73 -6.77
N ALA A 65 6.57 -6.88 -7.25
CA ALA A 65 7.98 -7.05 -7.59
C ALA A 65 8.47 -5.93 -8.49
N GLY A 66 9.71 -5.48 -8.26
CA GLY A 66 10.43 -4.72 -9.27
C GLY A 66 11.09 -5.71 -10.22
N GLN A 67 10.72 -5.67 -11.50
CA GLN A 67 11.48 -6.39 -12.52
C GLN A 67 12.73 -5.58 -12.84
N GLU A 68 13.91 -6.21 -12.78
CA GLU A 68 15.07 -5.72 -13.53
C GLU A 68 14.78 -6.00 -15.00
N GLU A 69 14.89 -4.97 -15.85
CA GLU A 69 14.71 -5.12 -17.29
C GLU A 69 15.70 -6.18 -17.84
N TYR A 70 15.22 -6.98 -18.78
CA TYR A 70 15.90 -8.06 -19.51
C TYR A 70 17.37 -7.85 -19.85
#